data_AF-A0A943D8R3-F1
#
_entry.id   AF-A0A943D8R3-F1
#
_cell.length_a   1.000
_cell.length_b   1.000
_cell.length_c   1.000
_cell.angle_alpha   90.00
_cell.angle_beta   90.00
_cell.angle_gamma   90.00
#
_symmetry.space_group_name_H-M   'P 1'
#
loop_
_entity.id
_entity.type
_entity.pdbx_description
1 polymer ?
#
loop_
_entity_poly.entity_id
_entity_poly.type
_entity_poly.pdbx_seq_one_letter_code
_entity_poly.pdbx_strand_id
1 'polypeptide(L)'
;MRTYYSDYIQHCMRFYARHTNPKFRSDADKQNWYACEHALKGFTDADRDILLFIYREGDTIPDNVYRVSVQKNIKQDKIWALVNELERKIAKRRSLI
;
A
#
# COMPACT_ATOMS: atom_id res chain seq x y z
N MET A 1 -1.05 14.09 3.16
CA MET A 1 -0.86 15.02 2.01
C MET A 1 -0.92 14.16 0.75
N ARG A 2 -1.89 14.38 -0.15
CA ARG A 2 -1.99 13.61 -1.39
C ARG A 2 -0.89 14.08 -2.33
N THR A 3 0.01 13.18 -2.71
CA THR A 3 1.09 13.49 -3.65
C THR A 3 0.65 13.17 -5.07
N TYR A 4 1.32 13.71 -6.09
CA TYR A 4 0.98 13.44 -7.49
C TYR A 4 1.07 11.95 -7.86
N TYR A 5 1.87 11.18 -7.12
CA TYR A 5 2.05 9.75 -7.35
C TYR A 5 1.15 8.88 -6.47
N SER A 6 0.47 9.43 -5.46
CA SER A 6 -0.32 8.64 -4.51
C SER A 6 -1.39 7.81 -5.21
N ASP A 7 -2.12 8.36 -6.18
CA ASP A 7 -3.17 7.63 -6.89
C ASP A 7 -2.62 6.44 -7.69
N TYR A 8 -1.49 6.64 -8.35
CA TYR A 8 -0.79 5.58 -9.09
C TYR A 8 -0.31 4.47 -8.15
N ILE A 9 0.29 4.84 -7.02
CA ILE A 9 0.79 3.85 -6.04
C ILE A 9 -0.37 3.13 -5.36
N GLN A 10 -1.46 3.82 -5.03
CA GLN A 10 -2.66 3.20 -4.49
C GLN A 10 -3.23 2.17 -5.46
N HIS A 11 -3.26 2.47 -6.77
CA HIS A 11 -3.64 1.49 -7.78
C HIS A 11 -2.72 0.26 -7.77
N CYS A 12 -1.39 0.46 -7.77
CA CYS A 12 -0.42 -0.63 -7.72
C CYS A 12 -0.58 -1.49 -6.46
N MET A 13 -0.74 -0.86 -5.29
CA MET A 13 -0.92 -1.54 -4.02
C MET A 13 -2.24 -2.29 -3.93
N ARG A 14 -3.33 -1.73 -4.45
CA ARG A 14 -4.63 -2.45 -4.54
C ARG A 14 -4.52 -3.68 -5.43
N PHE A 15 -3.83 -3.56 -6.56
CA PHE A 15 -3.57 -4.71 -7.44
C PHE A 15 -2.75 -5.79 -6.70
N TYR A 16 -1.65 -5.40 -6.08
CA TYR A 16 -0.80 -6.30 -5.29
C TYR A 16 -1.56 -7.00 -4.15
N ALA A 17 -2.30 -6.25 -3.33
CA ALA A 17 -2.96 -6.78 -2.14
C ALA A 17 -4.12 -7.74 -2.44
N ARG A 18 -4.73 -7.63 -3.63
CA ARG A 18 -5.88 -8.45 -4.07
C ARG A 18 -5.49 -9.68 -4.89
N HIS A 19 -4.29 -9.72 -5.49
CA HIS A 19 -3.89 -10.79 -6.41
C HIS A 19 -2.66 -11.52 -5.90
N THR A 20 -2.89 -12.63 -5.18
CA THR A 20 -1.82 -13.53 -4.69
C THR A 20 -1.14 -14.31 -5.81
N ASN A 21 -1.82 -14.50 -6.94
CA ASN A 21 -1.26 -15.09 -8.17
C ASN A 21 -1.47 -14.13 -9.35
N PRO A 22 -0.64 -13.07 -9.49
CA PRO A 22 -0.86 -12.03 -10.47
C PRO A 22 -0.58 -12.54 -11.90
N LYS A 23 -1.45 -12.19 -12.85
CA LYS A 23 -1.16 -12.28 -14.29
C LYS A 23 -0.76 -10.90 -14.79
N PHE A 24 0.51 -10.73 -15.11
CA PHE A 24 1.03 -9.46 -15.64
C PHE A 24 0.65 -9.30 -17.12
N ARG A 25 0.12 -8.13 -17.49
CA ARG A 25 -0.18 -7.81 -18.89
C ARG A 25 0.97 -7.08 -19.57
N SER A 26 1.89 -6.52 -18.78
CA SER A 26 3.07 -5.80 -19.23
C SER A 26 4.24 -5.95 -18.27
N ASP A 27 5.44 -5.64 -18.73
CA ASP A 27 6.63 -5.53 -17.87
C ASP A 27 6.48 -4.43 -16.82
N ALA A 28 5.74 -3.36 -17.12
CA ALA A 28 5.43 -2.31 -16.16
C ALA A 28 4.59 -2.84 -14.99
N ASP A 29 3.57 -3.67 -15.25
CA ASP A 29 2.76 -4.30 -14.21
C ASP A 29 3.61 -5.19 -13.30
N LYS A 30 4.50 -5.98 -13.92
CA LYS A 30 5.44 -6.85 -13.21
C LYS A 30 6.34 -6.02 -12.30
N GLN A 31 6.95 -4.95 -12.81
CA GLN A 31 7.80 -4.05 -12.03
C GLN A 31 7.04 -3.35 -10.90
N ASN A 32 5.81 -2.92 -11.15
CA ASN A 32 4.95 -2.30 -10.13
C ASN A 32 4.67 -3.27 -8.99
N TRP A 33 4.29 -4.51 -9.33
CA TRP A 33 4.01 -5.55 -8.34
C TRP A 33 5.26 -5.86 -7.49
N TYR A 34 6.43 -6.03 -8.12
CA TYR A 34 7.68 -6.24 -7.38
C TYR A 34 8.08 -5.03 -6.54
N ALA A 35 7.84 -3.80 -7.00
CA ALA A 35 8.10 -2.61 -6.20
C ALA A 35 7.27 -2.60 -4.91
N CYS A 36 5.98 -2.98 -4.98
CA CYS A 36 5.13 -3.18 -3.82
C CYS A 36 5.68 -4.27 -2.89
N GLU A 37 6.01 -5.44 -3.43
CA GLU A 37 6.57 -6.57 -2.66
C GLU A 37 7.85 -6.16 -1.91
N HIS A 38 8.81 -5.55 -2.61
CA HIS A 38 10.07 -5.11 -2.03
C HIS A 38 9.94 -3.93 -1.08
N ALA A 39 8.92 -3.08 -1.23
CA ALA A 39 8.65 -2.01 -0.28
C ALA A 39 8.11 -2.60 1.04
N LEU A 40 7.24 -3.61 0.98
CA LEU A 40 6.66 -4.26 2.15
C LEU A 40 7.68 -5.04 2.98
N LYS A 41 8.76 -5.56 2.38
CA LYS A 41 9.86 -6.24 3.10
C LYS A 41 10.52 -5.37 4.19
N GLY A 42 10.34 -4.04 4.15
CA GLY A 42 10.87 -3.13 5.15
C GLY A 42 9.95 -2.90 6.37
N PHE A 43 8.83 -3.59 6.46
CA PHE A 43 7.84 -3.46 7.55
C PHE A 43 7.75 -4.74 8.37
N THR A 44 7.33 -4.62 9.63
CA THR A 44 7.04 -5.77 10.50
C THR A 44 5.85 -6.57 9.97
N ASP A 45 5.67 -7.83 10.41
CA ASP A 45 4.50 -8.63 10.05
C ASP A 45 3.18 -7.93 10.39
N ALA A 46 3.09 -7.34 11.58
CA ALA A 46 1.92 -6.63 12.05
C ALA A 46 1.61 -5.39 11.18
N ASP A 47 2.63 -4.62 10.82
CA ASP A 47 2.45 -3.44 9.95
C ASP A 47 2.08 -3.85 8.52
N ARG A 48 2.68 -4.93 8.01
CA ARG A 48 2.32 -5.51 6.71
C ARG A 48 0.87 -5.93 6.66
N ASP A 49 0.36 -6.59 7.70
CA ASP A 49 -1.05 -6.99 7.77
C ASP A 49 -2.00 -5.79 7.77
N ILE A 50 -1.64 -4.72 8.49
CA ILE A 50 -2.40 -3.46 8.48
C ILE A 50 -2.42 -2.85 7.08
N LEU A 51 -1.26 -2.71 6.44
CA LEU A 51 -1.13 -2.13 5.10
C LEU A 51 -1.89 -2.96 4.06
N LEU A 52 -1.72 -4.29 4.08
CA LEU A 52 -2.40 -5.19 3.18
C LEU A 52 -3.92 -5.11 3.33
N PHE A 53 -4.43 -5.04 4.56
CA PHE A 53 -5.87 -4.83 4.79
C PHE A 53 -6.35 -3.53 4.14
N ILE A 54 -5.67 -2.42 4.39
CA ILE A 54 -6.06 -1.09 3.88
C ILE A 54 -6.18 -1.07 2.35
N TYR A 55 -5.26 -1.71 1.65
CA TYR A 55 -5.25 -1.75 0.18
C TYR A 55 -6.08 -2.89 -0.42
N ARG A 56 -6.37 -3.96 0.34
CA ARG A 56 -7.19 -5.08 -0.15
C ARG A 56 -8.66 -4.73 -0.19
N GLU A 57 -9.16 -4.04 0.84
CA GLU A 57 -10.58 -3.75 1.00
C GLU A 57 -11.17 -2.88 -0.12
N GLY A 58 -12.49 -2.99 -0.32
CA GLY A 58 -13.24 -2.32 -1.38
C GLY A 58 -13.40 -0.81 -1.21
N ASP A 59 -13.43 -0.34 0.05
CA ASP A 59 -13.72 1.05 0.40
C ASP A 59 -12.56 2.01 0.09
N THR A 60 -12.75 3.28 0.44
CA THR A 60 -11.72 4.31 0.32
C THR A 60 -10.58 4.06 1.32
N ILE A 61 -9.37 4.54 1.00
CA ILE A 61 -8.22 4.41 1.92
C ILE A 61 -8.53 5.05 3.29
N PRO A 62 -9.12 6.25 3.39
CA PRO A 62 -9.55 6.81 4.68
C PRO A 62 -10.51 5.92 5.47
N ASP A 63 -11.52 5.33 4.82
CA ASP A 63 -12.48 4.45 5.50
C ASP A 63 -11.79 3.19 6.05
N ASN A 64 -10.88 2.61 5.27
CA ASN A 64 -10.12 1.45 5.71
C ASN A 64 -9.16 1.80 6.87
N VAL A 65 -8.53 2.97 6.84
CA VAL A 65 -7.71 3.47 7.95
C VAL A 65 -8.54 3.63 9.22
N TYR A 66 -9.75 4.20 9.11
CA TYR A 66 -10.68 4.31 10.22
C TYR A 66 -11.07 2.93 10.77
N ARG A 67 -11.43 1.98 9.89
CA ARG A 67 -11.77 0.59 10.28
C ARG A 67 -10.63 -0.08 11.06
N VAL A 68 -9.39 -0.01 10.56
CA VAL A 68 -8.23 -0.57 11.27
C VAL A 68 -8.03 0.11 12.62
N SER A 69 -8.19 1.43 12.66
CA SER A 69 -8.03 2.22 13.88
C SER A 69 -8.97 1.75 15.00
N VAL A 70 -10.25 1.56 14.68
CA VAL A 70 -11.26 1.06 15.61
C VAL A 70 -11.01 -0.39 15.99
N GLN A 71 -10.76 -1.27 15.01
CA GLN A 71 -10.62 -2.71 15.25
C GLN A 71 -9.39 -3.09 16.07
N LYS A 72 -8.26 -2.40 15.83
CA LYS A 72 -6.98 -2.69 16.50
C LYS A 72 -6.66 -1.73 17.65
N ASN A 73 -7.54 -0.76 17.93
CA ASN A 73 -7.32 0.31 18.91
C ASN A 73 -5.98 1.08 18.67
N ILE A 74 -5.71 1.42 17.41
CA ILE A 74 -4.50 2.14 16.98
C ILE A 74 -4.92 3.54 16.52
N LYS A 75 -4.21 4.59 16.96
CA LYS A 75 -4.47 5.97 16.50
C LYS A 75 -4.32 6.07 14.97
N GLN A 76 -5.28 6.70 14.29
CA GLN A 76 -5.25 6.86 12.82
C GLN A 76 -3.94 7.48 12.31
N ASP A 77 -3.36 8.44 13.03
CA ASP A 77 -2.09 9.09 12.66
C ASP A 77 -0.94 8.09 12.50
N LYS A 78 -0.89 7.05 13.36
CA LYS A 78 0.13 6.00 13.24
C LYS A 78 -0.08 5.16 11.98
N ILE A 79 -1.33 4.89 11.64
CA ILE A 79 -1.69 4.13 10.43
C ILE A 79 -1.37 4.95 9.19
N TRP A 80 -1.69 6.25 9.19
CA TRP A 80 -1.32 7.17 8.13
C TRP A 80 0.20 7.30 7.96
N ALA A 81 0.98 7.26 9.05
CA ALA A 81 2.44 7.23 8.96
C ALA A 81 2.93 5.98 8.21
N LEU A 82 2.37 4.80 8.49
CA LEU A 82 2.68 3.57 7.76
C LEU A 82 2.33 3.67 6.27
N VAL A 83 1.13 4.18 5.95
CA VAL A 83 0.67 4.38 4.57
C VAL A 83 1.61 5.33 3.82
N ASN A 84 1.94 6.48 4.40
CA ASN A 84 2.83 7.47 3.80
C ASN A 84 4.25 6.92 3.61
N GLU A 85 4.75 6.15 4.58
CA GLU A 85 6.06 5.52 4.47
C GLU A 85 6.09 4.49 3.34
N LEU A 86 5.05 3.66 3.22
CA LEU A 86 4.94 2.66 2.16
C LEU A 86 4.86 3.34 0.79
N GLU A 87 3.98 4.34 0.63
CA GLU A 87 3.84 5.07 -0.63
C GLU A 87 5.19 5.69 -1.05
N ARG A 88 5.91 6.29 -0.10
CA ARG A 88 7.25 6.87 -0.37
C ARG A 88 8.28 5.82 -0.78
N LYS A 89 8.29 4.63 -0.15
CA LYS A 89 9.20 3.54 -0.53
C LYS A 89 8.91 3.05 -1.95
N ILE A 90 7.64 2.92 -2.33
CA ILE A 90 7.26 2.50 -3.68
C ILE A 90 7.64 3.59 -4.70
N ALA A 91 7.38 4.86 -4.38
CA ALA A 91 7.69 5.99 -5.26
C ALA A 91 9.18 6.01 -5.64
N LYS A 92 10.07 5.89 -4.65
CA LYS A 92 11.52 5.80 -4.89
C LYS A 92 11.91 4.61 -5.77
N ARG A 93 11.30 3.44 -5.55
CA ARG A 93 11.59 2.22 -6.34
C ARG A 93 11.11 2.31 -7.78
N ARG A 94 10.12 3.16 -8.05
CA ARG A 94 9.59 3.43 -9.39
C ARG A 94 10.15 4.71 -10.01
N SER A 95 11.16 5.31 -9.38
CA SER A 95 11.78 6.57 -9.83
C SER A 95 10.75 7.68 -10.05
N LEU A 96 9.69 7.69 -9.25
CA LEU A 96 8.69 8.74 -9.26
C LEU A 96 9.19 9.96 -8.49
N ILE A 97 10.11 9.77 -7.53
CA ILE A 97 10.82 10.79 -6.73
C ILE A 97 12.27 10.39 -6.49
#